data_AF-A0A1I5IZY8-F1
#
_entry.id   AF-A0A1I5IZY8-F1
#
_cell.length_a   1.000
_cell.length_b   1.000
_cell.length_c   1.000
_cell.angle_alpha   90.00
_cell.angle_beta   90.00
_cell.angle_gamma   90.00
#
_symmetry.space_group_name_H-M   'P 1'
#
loop_
_entity.id
_entity.type
_entity.pdbx_description
1 polymer ?
#
loop_
_entity_poly.entity_id
_entity_poly.type
_entity_poly.pdbx_seq_one_letter_code
_entity_poly.pdbx_strand_id
1 'polypeptide(L)'
;MKSFRNIRVIPVVLVAVAGLAMLKVAGLVINGGYVFDYQPNTLKKSWAQENLNFPTGREDPDITGSTHGEPKEAPKPAAPESKPEGTPVKMEEAQPQVSASERAILERLQARRQEIESRQREIDIRESLLKSAEKRIEGKVEEMKAVESRISATQAEQKAAEAQRMKGLVTMYEGMKPKDAARVFDRLEMGVLIEIASAIAPRKMSDILGLMTPEAAERLTVEMARRANGGGGDQSASAGDLPKIDGKPTQKPN
;
A
#
# COMPACT_ATOMS: atom_id res chain seq x y z
N MET A 1 -19.95 30.13 -33.20
CA MET A 1 -19.14 28.94 -32.85
C MET A 1 -19.54 27.76 -33.74
N LYS A 2 -19.11 27.74 -35.02
CA LYS A 2 -19.54 26.71 -36.01
C LYS A 2 -18.37 26.02 -36.74
N SER A 3 -17.13 26.19 -36.27
CA SER A 3 -15.93 25.65 -36.94
C SER A 3 -15.51 24.24 -36.52
N PHE A 4 -16.12 23.64 -35.49
CA PHE A 4 -15.61 22.39 -34.90
C PHE A 4 -16.23 21.09 -35.42
N ARG A 5 -17.13 21.12 -36.42
CA ARG A 5 -17.89 19.93 -36.84
C ARG A 5 -17.37 19.23 -38.11
N ASN A 6 -16.30 19.75 -38.72
CA ASN A 6 -15.68 19.16 -39.93
C ASN A 6 -14.25 18.63 -39.70
N ILE A 7 -13.78 18.59 -38.44
CA ILE A 7 -12.47 18.03 -38.12
C ILE A 7 -12.60 16.52 -38.18
N ARG A 8 -12.04 15.90 -39.23
CA ARG A 8 -11.98 14.44 -39.35
C ARG A 8 -11.19 13.93 -38.13
N VAL A 9 -11.81 13.04 -37.37
CA VAL A 9 -11.22 12.53 -36.11
C VAL A 9 -9.93 11.73 -36.39
N ILE A 10 -9.85 11.10 -37.56
CA ILE A 10 -8.71 10.28 -38.01
C ILE A 10 -7.36 11.05 -37.98
N PRO A 11 -7.21 12.22 -38.62
CA PRO A 11 -5.94 12.96 -38.59
C PRO A 11 -5.55 13.48 -37.19
N VAL A 12 -6.52 13.86 -36.35
CA VAL A 12 -6.21 14.33 -34.98
C VAL A 12 -5.69 13.18 -34.11
N VAL A 13 -6.31 12.01 -34.22
CA VAL A 13 -5.86 10.81 -33.50
C VAL A 13 -4.48 10.36 -34.00
N LEU A 14 -4.22 10.45 -35.30
CA LEU A 14 -2.90 10.12 -35.87
C LEU A 14 -1.79 11.01 -35.29
N VAL A 15 -2.04 12.32 -35.17
CA VAL A 15 -1.10 13.27 -34.56
C VAL A 15 -0.91 12.98 -33.07
N ALA A 16 -1.97 12.63 -32.34
CA ALA A 16 -1.87 12.28 -30.93
C ALA A 16 -1.04 11.00 -30.68
N VAL A 17 -1.26 9.96 -31.51
CA VAL A 17 -0.48 8.70 -31.43
C VAL A 17 0.98 8.93 -31.81
N ALA A 18 1.25 9.73 -32.85
CA ALA A 18 2.61 10.08 -33.25
C ALA A 18 3.35 10.89 -32.17
N GLY A 19 2.66 11.82 -31.49
CA GLY A 19 3.19 12.57 -30.37
C GLY A 19 3.56 11.68 -29.17
N LEU A 20 2.71 10.70 -28.84
CA LEU A 20 3.00 9.72 -27.78
C LEU A 20 4.17 8.80 -28.16
N ALA A 21 4.29 8.40 -29.42
CA ALA A 21 5.41 7.60 -29.90
C ALA A 21 6.74 8.38 -29.82
N MET A 22 6.76 9.64 -30.24
CA MET A 22 7.91 10.54 -30.08
C MET A 22 8.31 10.71 -28.62
N LEU A 23 7.34 10.95 -27.71
CA LEU A 23 7.62 11.09 -26.29
C LEU A 23 8.17 9.79 -25.67
N LYS A 24 7.69 8.63 -26.13
CA LYS A 24 8.16 7.32 -25.65
C LYS A 24 9.57 6.99 -26.14
N VAL A 25 9.91 7.34 -27.38
CA VAL A 25 11.27 7.19 -27.92
C VAL A 25 12.22 8.20 -27.28
N ALA A 26 11.80 9.45 -27.07
CA ALA A 26 12.59 10.43 -26.32
C ALA A 26 12.81 9.99 -24.87
N GLY A 27 11.79 9.41 -24.23
CA GLY A 27 11.92 8.79 -22.91
C GLY A 27 12.93 7.64 -22.88
N LEU A 28 13.02 6.85 -23.97
CA LEU A 28 13.98 5.75 -24.13
C LEU A 28 15.42 6.25 -24.32
N VAL A 29 15.60 7.41 -24.97
CA VAL A 29 16.92 8.01 -25.24
C VAL A 29 17.44 8.84 -24.06
N ILE A 30 16.55 9.45 -23.27
CA ILE A 30 16.92 10.31 -22.14
C ILE A 30 17.09 9.50 -20.83
N ASN A 31 16.29 8.45 -20.61
CA ASN A 31 16.42 7.53 -19.49
C ASN A 31 17.02 6.18 -19.95
N GLY A 32 18.23 6.22 -20.52
CA GLY A 32 18.94 5.06 -21.07
C GLY A 32 19.09 3.91 -20.07
N GLY A 33 18.09 3.01 -20.03
CA GLY A 33 17.97 2.08 -18.92
C GLY A 33 17.18 0.81 -19.24
N TYR A 34 17.30 0.24 -20.43
CA TYR A 34 16.81 -1.13 -20.67
C TYR A 34 17.64 -2.00 -21.63
N VAL A 35 18.88 -1.62 -21.96
CA VAL A 35 19.75 -2.48 -22.77
C VAL A 35 21.19 -2.34 -22.29
N PHE A 36 21.69 -3.41 -21.65
CA PHE A 36 23.11 -3.74 -21.43
C PHE A 36 24.08 -2.60 -21.12
N ASP A 37 24.32 -2.35 -19.83
CA ASP A 37 25.64 -1.84 -19.41
C ASP A 37 26.02 -2.38 -18.03
N TYR A 38 27.17 -3.06 -17.96
CA TYR A 38 27.79 -3.53 -16.73
C TYR A 38 28.76 -2.45 -16.27
N GLN A 39 28.32 -1.61 -15.34
CA GLN A 39 29.13 -0.51 -14.83
C GLN A 39 29.53 -0.77 -13.36
N PRO A 40 30.78 -1.16 -13.09
CA PRO A 40 31.20 -1.58 -11.75
C PRO A 40 31.66 -0.36 -10.94
N ASN A 41 30.80 0.63 -10.68
CA ASN A 41 31.09 1.61 -9.61
C ASN A 41 29.91 2.50 -9.21
N THR A 42 28.83 1.92 -8.69
CA THR A 42 27.95 2.66 -7.78
C THR A 42 27.92 1.91 -6.45
N LEU A 43 28.56 2.51 -5.45
CA LEU A 43 28.60 2.04 -4.06
C LEU A 43 27.20 2.18 -3.45
N LYS A 44 26.25 1.35 -3.87
CA LYS A 44 25.07 1.05 -3.07
C LYS A 44 25.51 0.07 -1.99
N LYS A 45 25.55 0.54 -0.74
CA LYS A 45 25.72 -0.33 0.43
C LYS A 45 24.73 -1.48 0.29
N SER A 46 25.22 -2.71 0.45
CA SER A 46 24.37 -3.88 0.30
C SER A 46 23.26 -3.83 1.35
N TRP A 47 22.08 -4.35 1.01
CA TRP A 47 20.94 -4.46 1.93
C TRP A 47 21.31 -5.11 3.28
N ALA A 48 22.34 -5.97 3.28
CA ALA A 48 22.89 -6.59 4.48
C ALA A 48 23.70 -5.62 5.37
N GLN A 49 24.40 -4.63 4.81
CA GLN A 49 25.18 -3.66 5.57
C GLN A 49 24.31 -2.62 6.27
N GLU A 50 23.19 -2.22 5.65
CA GLU A 50 22.32 -1.18 6.21
C GLU A 50 21.41 -1.71 7.33
N ASN A 51 20.95 -2.97 7.24
CA ASN A 51 19.99 -3.52 8.19
C ASN A 51 20.60 -4.46 9.25
N LEU A 52 21.77 -5.04 9.00
CA LEU A 52 22.33 -6.12 9.86
C LEU A 52 23.73 -5.82 10.40
N ASN A 53 24.29 -4.63 10.17
CA ASN A 53 25.59 -4.17 10.69
C ASN A 53 26.70 -5.24 10.58
N PHE A 54 26.80 -5.89 9.43
CA PHE A 54 27.78 -6.96 9.17
C PHE A 54 29.19 -6.36 8.94
N PRO A 55 30.22 -6.74 9.71
CA PRO A 55 31.58 -6.24 9.50
C PRO A 55 32.23 -7.01 8.35
N THR A 56 32.40 -6.35 7.21
CA THR A 56 33.30 -6.84 6.17
C THR A 56 34.65 -6.18 6.38
N GLY A 57 35.65 -6.97 6.76
CA GLY A 57 37.02 -6.50 6.96
C GLY A 57 37.60 -5.88 5.69
N ARG A 58 37.75 -4.55 5.71
CA ARG A 58 38.91 -3.79 5.24
C ARG A 58 38.68 -2.31 5.60
N GLU A 59 39.69 -1.78 6.28
CA GLU A 59 39.93 -0.37 6.66
C GLU A 59 39.21 0.13 7.92
N ASP A 60 39.76 -0.26 9.07
CA ASP A 60 39.81 0.64 10.24
C ASP A 60 40.94 1.67 10.01
N PRO A 61 40.77 2.89 10.51
CA PRO A 61 41.50 3.18 11.74
C PRO A 61 40.55 3.63 12.85
N ASP A 62 40.99 3.38 14.08
CA ASP A 62 40.44 3.84 15.33
C ASP A 62 39.29 3.00 15.92
N ILE A 63 39.66 1.85 16.50
CA ILE A 63 39.19 1.43 17.84
C ILE A 63 40.23 0.45 18.41
N THR A 64 41.31 1.01 18.96
CA THR A 64 42.12 0.32 19.96
C THR A 64 41.79 0.93 21.31
N GLY A 65 41.00 0.20 22.10
CA GLY A 65 40.90 0.42 23.53
C GLY A 65 42.25 0.14 24.17
N SER A 66 43.08 1.17 24.26
CA SER A 66 44.35 1.16 24.98
C SER A 66 44.19 1.98 26.25
N THR A 67 43.81 1.29 27.33
CA THR A 67 44.04 1.81 28.68
C THR A 67 45.53 1.71 28.99
N HIS A 68 46.23 2.84 29.00
CA HIS A 68 47.38 3.03 29.89
C HIS A 68 47.67 4.52 30.14
N GLY A 69 47.62 4.90 31.40
CA GLY A 69 48.24 6.08 31.99
C GLY A 69 48.64 5.72 33.41
N GLU A 70 49.93 5.43 33.61
CA GLU A 70 50.62 5.15 34.89
C GLU A 70 50.68 6.39 35.83
N PRO A 71 51.44 6.40 36.95
CA PRO A 71 51.30 5.65 38.20
C PRO A 71 51.34 6.61 39.43
N LYS A 72 50.91 6.16 40.63
CA LYS A 72 51.32 6.84 41.89
C LYS A 72 51.32 5.93 43.12
N GLU A 73 52.55 5.55 43.48
CA GLU A 73 53.17 5.42 44.81
C GLU A 73 52.32 5.15 46.08
N ALA A 74 52.78 4.16 46.85
CA ALA A 74 52.25 3.68 48.12
C ALA A 74 52.52 4.63 49.32
N PRO A 75 51.97 4.35 50.53
CA PRO A 75 52.72 3.50 51.45
C PRO A 75 51.91 2.50 52.32
N LYS A 76 52.67 1.49 52.79
CA LYS A 76 52.45 0.47 53.86
C LYS A 76 51.72 0.98 55.11
N PRO A 77 51.01 0.12 55.88
CA PRO A 77 51.59 -0.94 56.74
C PRO A 77 50.73 -2.23 56.75
N ALA A 78 51.01 -3.40 57.34
CA ALA A 78 52.10 -4.09 58.06
C ALA A 78 51.67 -5.59 58.06
N ALA A 79 52.62 -6.53 58.01
CA ALA A 79 52.34 -7.96 58.16
C ALA A 79 51.98 -8.31 59.62
N PRO A 80 51.38 -9.48 59.86
CA PRO A 80 52.25 -10.56 60.29
C PRO A 80 52.03 -11.87 59.54
N GLU A 81 53.16 -12.56 59.37
CA GLU A 81 53.29 -13.92 58.91
C GLU A 81 52.74 -14.90 59.95
N SER A 82 52.06 -15.95 59.48
CA SER A 82 52.08 -17.25 60.14
C SER A 82 51.95 -18.35 59.08
N LYS A 83 53.11 -18.90 58.68
CA LYS A 83 53.18 -20.29 58.20
C LYS A 83 52.74 -21.20 59.35
N PRO A 84 52.13 -22.34 59.04
CA PRO A 84 52.92 -23.54 59.22
C PRO A 84 53.06 -24.34 57.93
N GLU A 85 54.27 -24.86 57.77
CA GLU A 85 54.61 -25.92 56.84
C GLU A 85 53.68 -27.12 57.06
N GLY A 86 52.74 -27.28 56.14
CA GLY A 86 52.23 -28.59 55.76
C GLY A 86 52.76 -28.85 54.37
N THR A 87 53.58 -29.87 54.19
CA THR A 87 53.87 -30.48 52.89
C THR A 87 52.59 -30.50 52.05
N PRO A 88 52.54 -29.89 50.84
CA PRO A 88 51.41 -30.13 49.97
C PRO A 88 51.51 -31.61 49.60
N VAL A 89 50.74 -32.44 50.31
CA VAL A 89 50.32 -33.72 49.78
C VAL A 89 49.64 -33.31 48.49
N LYS A 90 50.34 -33.52 47.39
CA LYS A 90 49.71 -33.65 46.09
C LYS A 90 48.81 -34.85 46.27
N MET A 91 47.58 -34.59 46.72
CA MET A 91 46.45 -35.37 46.26
C MET A 91 46.57 -35.23 44.77
N GLU A 92 47.19 -36.25 44.17
CA GLU A 92 46.83 -36.69 42.84
C GLU A 92 45.31 -36.82 42.95
N GLU A 93 44.60 -35.73 42.66
CA GLU A 93 43.18 -35.76 42.38
C GLU A 93 43.11 -36.84 41.31
N ALA A 94 42.72 -38.04 41.72
CA ALA A 94 42.35 -39.09 40.82
C ALA A 94 41.17 -38.49 40.07
N GLN A 95 41.50 -37.79 38.97
CA GLN A 95 40.52 -37.23 38.06
C GLN A 95 39.63 -38.41 37.77
N PRO A 96 38.33 -38.35 38.14
CA PRO A 96 37.43 -39.46 37.90
C PRO A 96 37.57 -39.76 36.41
N GLN A 97 38.13 -40.94 36.10
CA GLN A 97 38.48 -41.32 34.75
C GLN A 97 37.15 -41.54 34.05
N VAL A 98 36.61 -40.46 33.45
CA VAL A 98 35.27 -40.46 32.85
C VAL A 98 35.17 -41.66 31.92
N SER A 99 34.25 -42.57 32.24
CA SER A 99 34.12 -43.82 31.50
C SER A 99 33.74 -43.55 30.04
N ALA A 100 34.12 -44.44 29.11
CA ALA A 100 33.88 -44.22 27.69
C ALA A 100 32.39 -43.99 27.34
N SER A 101 31.48 -44.63 28.07
CA SER A 101 30.02 -44.43 27.95
C SER A 101 29.57 -43.05 28.43
N GLU A 102 30.12 -42.55 29.54
CA GLU A 102 29.82 -41.22 30.07
C GLU A 102 30.31 -40.11 29.14
N ARG A 103 31.51 -40.27 28.53
CA ARG A 103 32.01 -39.35 27.50
C ARG A 103 31.09 -39.29 26.27
N ALA A 104 30.60 -40.45 25.81
CA ALA A 104 29.67 -40.51 24.68
C ALA A 104 28.31 -39.84 24.96
N ILE A 105 27.83 -39.91 26.22
CA ILE A 105 26.60 -39.21 26.63
C ILE A 105 26.83 -37.69 26.67
N LEU A 106 27.96 -37.24 27.21
CA LEU A 106 28.31 -35.82 27.25
C LEU A 106 28.44 -35.23 25.85
N GLU A 107 29.07 -35.95 24.92
CA GLU A 107 29.18 -35.54 23.51
C GLU A 107 27.79 -35.42 22.85
N ARG A 108 26.90 -36.41 23.05
CA ARG A 108 25.51 -36.34 22.55
C ARG A 108 24.73 -35.19 23.14
N LEU A 109 24.90 -34.90 24.43
CA LEU A 109 24.24 -33.79 25.11
C LEU A 109 24.75 -32.44 24.58
N GLN A 110 26.05 -32.31 24.36
CA GLN A 110 26.66 -31.12 23.75
C GLN A 110 26.16 -30.92 22.31
N ALA A 111 26.16 -31.97 21.48
CA ALA A 111 25.63 -31.93 20.12
C ALA A 111 24.14 -31.52 20.11
N ARG A 112 23.34 -32.08 21.03
CA ARG A 112 21.93 -31.72 21.18
C ARG A 112 21.75 -30.27 21.64
N ARG A 113 22.61 -29.76 22.53
CA ARG A 113 22.57 -28.37 22.97
C ARG A 113 22.86 -27.42 21.80
N GLN A 114 23.87 -27.74 20.99
CA GLN A 114 24.19 -26.96 19.79
C GLN A 114 23.04 -26.96 18.77
N GLU A 115 22.37 -28.10 18.57
CA GLU A 115 21.18 -28.20 17.72
C GLU A 115 20.01 -27.35 18.25
N ILE A 116 19.76 -27.37 19.56
CA ILE A 116 18.71 -26.54 20.16
C ILE A 116 19.06 -25.05 20.02
N GLU A 117 20.31 -24.67 20.28
CA GLU A 117 20.77 -23.29 20.12
C GLU A 117 20.68 -22.81 18.67
N SER A 118 20.99 -23.65 17.68
CA SER A 118 20.84 -23.28 16.27
C SER A 118 19.37 -23.08 15.90
N ARG A 119 18.48 -23.99 16.33
CA ARG A 119 17.04 -23.86 16.12
C ARG A 119 16.46 -22.63 16.83
N GLN A 120 16.91 -22.32 18.04
CA GLN A 120 16.47 -21.13 18.76
C GLN A 120 16.85 -19.85 17.99
N ARG A 121 18.10 -19.76 17.53
CA ARG A 121 18.54 -18.61 16.71
C ARG A 121 17.73 -18.46 15.43
N GLU A 122 17.41 -19.58 14.75
CA GLU A 122 16.56 -19.55 13.56
C GLU A 122 15.15 -19.04 13.86
N ILE A 123 14.56 -19.45 14.98
CA ILE A 123 13.23 -19.00 15.42
C ILE A 123 13.27 -17.51 15.75
N ASP A 124 14.27 -17.05 16.50
CA ASP A 124 14.42 -15.63 16.88
C ASP A 124 14.53 -14.73 15.63
N ILE A 125 15.29 -15.18 14.62
CA ILE A 125 15.41 -14.46 13.34
C ILE A 125 14.04 -14.41 12.63
N ARG A 126 13.33 -15.54 12.53
CA ARG A 126 12.01 -15.58 11.89
C ARG A 126 11.00 -14.71 12.61
N GLU A 127 10.99 -14.72 13.94
CA GLU A 127 10.12 -13.90 14.76
C GLU A 127 10.40 -12.41 14.55
N SER A 128 11.67 -12.00 14.52
CA SER A 128 12.04 -10.61 14.24
C SER A 128 11.59 -10.14 12.85
N LEU A 129 11.72 -11.02 11.84
CA LEU A 129 11.27 -10.75 10.48
C LEU A 129 9.74 -10.65 10.41
N LEU A 130 9.03 -11.58 11.02
CA LEU A 130 7.56 -11.56 11.08
C LEU A 130 7.05 -10.32 11.79
N LYS A 131 7.65 -9.93 12.92
CA LYS A 131 7.29 -8.72 13.66
C LYS A 131 7.51 -7.45 12.83
N SER A 132 8.60 -7.39 12.07
CA SER A 132 8.84 -6.26 11.17
C SER A 132 7.84 -6.20 10.01
N ALA A 133 7.45 -7.37 9.48
CA ALA A 133 6.45 -7.49 8.42
C ALA A 133 5.06 -7.11 8.93
N GLU A 134 4.68 -7.56 10.12
CA GLU A 134 3.42 -7.20 10.79
C GLU A 134 3.32 -5.69 10.98
N LYS A 135 4.35 -5.06 11.56
CA LYS A 135 4.39 -3.60 11.72
C LYS A 135 4.27 -2.85 10.39
N ARG A 136 4.88 -3.38 9.32
CA ARG A 136 4.78 -2.79 7.97
C ARG A 136 3.36 -2.92 7.41
N ILE A 137 2.71 -4.06 7.63
CA ILE A 137 1.33 -4.30 7.20
C ILE A 137 0.39 -3.39 7.97
N GLU A 138 0.56 -3.26 9.29
CA GLU A 138 -0.24 -2.36 10.13
C GLU A 138 -0.15 -0.91 9.65
N GLY A 139 1.07 -0.41 9.39
CA GLY A 139 1.25 0.92 8.81
C GLY A 139 0.58 1.08 7.44
N LYS A 140 0.62 0.05 6.58
CA LYS A 140 -0.08 0.07 5.28
C LYS A 140 -1.61 0.09 5.44
N VAL A 141 -2.14 -0.61 6.43
CA VAL A 141 -3.58 -0.61 6.73
C VAL A 141 -4.03 0.76 7.24
N GLU A 142 -3.24 1.40 8.11
CA GLU A 142 -3.52 2.76 8.58
C GLU A 142 -3.48 3.79 7.44
N GLU A 143 -2.47 3.72 6.57
CA GLU A 143 -2.39 4.55 5.36
C GLU A 143 -3.62 4.36 4.45
N MET A 144 -4.04 3.11 4.21
CA MET A 144 -5.22 2.82 3.39
C MET A 144 -6.50 3.36 4.02
N LYS A 145 -6.68 3.20 5.34
CA LYS A 145 -7.82 3.77 6.06
C LYS A 145 -7.85 5.29 6.00
N ALA A 146 -6.69 5.94 6.13
CA ALA A 146 -6.60 7.39 6.01
C ALA A 146 -6.96 7.87 4.58
N VAL A 147 -6.50 7.15 3.56
CA VAL A 147 -6.87 7.43 2.16
C VAL A 147 -8.36 7.20 1.91
N GLU A 148 -8.94 6.11 2.40
CA GLU A 148 -10.37 5.81 2.28
C GLU A 148 -11.22 6.89 2.97
N SER A 149 -10.82 7.34 4.17
CA SER A 149 -11.47 8.44 4.87
C SER A 149 -11.39 9.75 4.08
N ARG A 150 -10.24 10.04 3.46
CA ARG A 150 -10.08 11.24 2.62
C ARG A 150 -10.92 11.17 1.34
N ILE A 151 -10.99 10.00 0.70
CA ILE A 151 -11.82 9.77 -0.49
C ILE A 151 -13.30 9.90 -0.15
N SER A 152 -13.76 9.29 0.94
CA SER A 152 -15.15 9.40 1.36
C SER A 152 -15.53 10.83 1.73
N ALA A 153 -14.66 11.58 2.42
CA ALA A 153 -14.87 12.99 2.72
C ALA A 153 -14.96 13.85 1.43
N THR A 154 -14.00 13.72 0.52
CA THR A 154 -14.02 14.47 -0.75
C THR A 154 -15.19 14.10 -1.64
N GLN A 155 -15.64 12.84 -1.62
CA GLN A 155 -16.84 12.42 -2.35
C GLN A 155 -18.11 13.02 -1.73
N ALA A 156 -18.20 13.10 -0.39
CA ALA A 156 -19.32 13.74 0.29
C ALA A 156 -19.37 15.24 -0.01
N GLU A 157 -18.23 15.92 0.00
CA GLU A 157 -18.12 17.34 -0.38
C GLU A 157 -18.54 17.57 -1.84
N GLN A 158 -18.07 16.73 -2.78
CA GLN A 158 -18.47 16.82 -4.18
C GLN A 158 -19.98 16.61 -4.36
N LYS A 159 -20.55 15.59 -3.72
CA LYS A 159 -22.01 15.34 -3.75
C LYS A 159 -22.79 16.50 -3.17
N ALA A 160 -22.33 17.11 -2.06
CA ALA A 160 -22.98 18.28 -1.49
C ALA A 160 -22.89 19.51 -2.42
N ALA A 161 -21.74 19.73 -3.05
CA ALA A 161 -21.56 20.82 -4.01
C ALA A 161 -22.39 20.61 -5.28
N GLU A 162 -22.49 19.38 -5.79
CA GLU A 162 -23.37 19.01 -6.90
C GLU A 162 -24.83 19.18 -6.55
N ALA A 163 -25.27 18.71 -5.38
CA ALA A 163 -26.64 18.90 -4.91
C ALA A 163 -27.00 20.39 -4.80
N GLN A 164 -26.07 21.23 -4.32
CA GLN A 164 -26.30 22.67 -4.22
C GLN A 164 -26.34 23.36 -5.59
N ARG A 165 -25.45 22.97 -6.51
CA ARG A 165 -25.50 23.45 -7.91
C ARG A 165 -26.82 23.05 -8.57
N MET A 166 -27.24 21.80 -8.40
CA MET A 166 -28.51 21.29 -8.92
C MET A 166 -29.70 22.04 -8.33
N LYS A 167 -29.72 22.25 -7.00
CA LYS A 167 -30.76 23.03 -6.32
C LYS A 167 -30.85 24.46 -6.87
N GLY A 168 -29.72 25.10 -7.16
CA GLY A 168 -29.70 26.42 -7.80
C GLY A 168 -30.33 26.42 -9.19
N LEU A 169 -30.02 25.41 -10.02
CA LEU A 169 -30.63 25.23 -11.33
C LEU A 169 -32.15 24.99 -11.22
N VAL A 170 -32.57 24.08 -10.35
CA VAL A 170 -33.99 23.78 -10.11
C VAL A 170 -34.74 25.04 -9.68
N THR A 171 -34.22 25.79 -8.72
CA THR A 171 -34.83 27.04 -8.24
C THR A 171 -35.01 28.06 -9.37
N MET A 172 -34.02 28.18 -10.26
CA MET A 172 -34.09 29.08 -11.42
C MET A 172 -35.22 28.69 -12.38
N TYR A 173 -35.36 27.39 -12.67
CA TYR A 173 -36.40 26.89 -13.56
C TYR A 173 -37.79 26.92 -12.92
N GLU A 174 -37.91 26.65 -11.62
CA GLU A 174 -39.18 26.75 -10.87
C GLU A 174 -39.70 28.19 -10.76
N GLY A 175 -38.79 29.17 -10.68
CA GLY A 175 -39.12 30.60 -10.68
C GLY A 175 -39.45 31.16 -12.06
N MET A 176 -39.14 30.43 -13.14
CA MET A 176 -39.43 30.85 -14.50
C MET A 176 -40.89 30.53 -14.91
N LYS A 177 -41.41 31.25 -15.90
CA LYS A 177 -42.74 30.98 -16.46
C LYS A 177 -42.77 29.58 -17.10
N PRO A 178 -43.81 28.76 -16.86
CA PRO A 178 -43.90 27.40 -17.41
C PRO A 178 -43.73 27.32 -18.93
N LYS A 179 -44.27 28.29 -19.67
CA LYS A 179 -44.15 28.36 -21.14
C LYS A 179 -42.71 28.59 -21.61
N ASP A 180 -41.92 29.37 -20.87
CA ASP A 180 -40.53 29.64 -21.23
C ASP A 180 -39.62 28.47 -20.81
N ALA A 181 -39.91 27.83 -19.68
CA ALA A 181 -39.26 26.59 -19.27
C ALA A 181 -39.46 25.46 -20.29
N ALA A 182 -40.70 25.26 -20.77
CA ALA A 182 -41.02 24.25 -21.76
C ALA A 182 -40.20 24.41 -23.06
N ARG A 183 -40.08 25.64 -23.56
CA ARG A 183 -39.26 25.96 -24.76
C ARG A 183 -37.78 25.62 -24.59
N VAL A 184 -37.24 25.78 -23.38
CA VAL A 184 -35.85 25.41 -23.08
C VAL A 184 -35.72 23.89 -22.97
N PHE A 185 -36.68 23.23 -22.31
CA PHE A 185 -36.68 21.79 -22.09
C PHE A 185 -36.81 21.02 -23.42
N ASP A 186 -37.64 21.48 -24.36
CA ASP A 186 -37.75 20.89 -25.70
C ASP A 186 -36.41 20.82 -26.47
N ARG A 187 -35.42 21.66 -26.11
CA ARG A 187 -34.11 21.75 -26.77
C ARG A 187 -32.96 21.19 -25.92
N LEU A 188 -33.25 20.81 -24.68
CA LEU A 188 -32.23 20.34 -23.75
C LEU A 188 -31.87 18.89 -24.06
N GLU A 189 -30.63 18.51 -23.76
CA GLU A 189 -30.21 17.11 -23.85
C GLU A 189 -31.00 16.25 -22.87
N MET A 190 -31.43 15.07 -23.32
CA MET A 190 -32.29 14.17 -22.53
C MET A 190 -31.70 13.84 -21.15
N GLY A 191 -30.39 13.58 -21.05
CA GLY A 191 -29.75 13.26 -19.77
C GLY A 191 -29.88 14.38 -18.72
N VAL A 192 -29.52 15.61 -19.12
CA VAL A 192 -29.61 16.79 -18.25
C VAL A 192 -31.07 17.13 -17.92
N LEU A 193 -31.96 16.97 -18.91
CA LEU A 193 -33.39 17.21 -18.76
C LEU A 193 -34.00 16.26 -17.72
N ILE A 194 -33.65 14.97 -17.72
CA ILE A 194 -34.14 14.00 -16.73
C ILE A 194 -33.66 14.36 -15.33
N GLU A 195 -32.38 14.74 -15.17
CA GLU A 195 -31.82 15.11 -13.87
C GLU A 195 -32.55 16.32 -13.27
N ILE A 196 -32.68 17.40 -14.04
CA ILE A 196 -33.39 18.61 -13.61
C ILE A 196 -34.87 18.30 -13.38
N ALA A 197 -35.50 17.55 -14.28
CA ALA A 197 -36.93 17.27 -14.19
C ALA A 197 -37.29 16.40 -12.99
N SER A 198 -36.42 15.47 -12.61
CA SER A 198 -36.62 14.62 -11.43
C SER A 198 -36.51 15.39 -10.11
N ALA A 199 -35.82 16.54 -10.11
CA ALA A 199 -35.58 17.35 -8.92
C ALA A 199 -36.57 18.52 -8.75
N ILE A 200 -37.36 18.86 -9.78
CA ILE A 200 -38.41 19.89 -9.74
C ILE A 200 -39.65 19.37 -9.00
N ALA A 201 -40.35 20.26 -8.29
CA ALA A 201 -41.64 19.94 -7.66
C ALA A 201 -42.65 19.38 -8.69
N PRO A 202 -43.30 18.21 -8.43
CA PRO A 202 -44.15 17.53 -9.41
C PRO A 202 -45.23 18.42 -10.03
N ARG A 203 -45.83 19.31 -9.23
CA ARG A 203 -46.87 20.24 -9.69
C ARG A 203 -46.35 21.23 -10.73
N LYS A 204 -45.15 21.80 -10.52
CA LYS A 204 -44.51 22.72 -11.47
C LYS A 204 -44.07 21.98 -12.73
N MET A 205 -43.58 20.75 -12.58
CA MET A 205 -43.24 19.90 -13.70
C MET A 205 -44.47 19.60 -14.58
N SER A 206 -45.64 19.32 -14.00
CA SER A 206 -46.88 19.12 -14.75
C SER A 206 -47.25 20.34 -15.60
N ASP A 207 -47.14 21.55 -15.03
CA ASP A 207 -47.41 22.80 -15.77
C ASP A 207 -46.44 23.00 -16.95
N ILE A 208 -45.19 22.57 -16.79
CA ILE A 208 -44.15 22.64 -17.85
C ILE A 208 -44.42 21.58 -18.91
N LEU A 209 -44.64 20.32 -18.52
CA LEU A 209 -44.94 19.19 -19.41
C LEU A 209 -46.14 19.47 -20.31
N GLY A 210 -47.20 20.09 -19.78
CA GLY A 210 -48.39 20.45 -20.55
C GLY A 210 -48.16 21.52 -21.62
N LEU A 211 -47.04 22.24 -21.57
CA LEU A 211 -46.66 23.29 -22.52
C LEU A 211 -45.48 22.89 -23.42
N MET A 212 -44.92 21.69 -23.21
CA MET A 212 -43.87 21.11 -24.06
C MET A 212 -44.45 20.56 -25.37
N THR A 213 -43.56 20.25 -26.31
CA THR A 213 -43.95 19.49 -27.49
C THR A 213 -44.35 18.05 -27.10
N PRO A 214 -45.38 17.46 -27.75
CA PRO A 214 -45.87 16.12 -27.38
C PRO A 214 -44.79 15.05 -27.51
N GLU A 215 -43.92 15.17 -28.51
CA GLU A 215 -42.80 14.25 -28.73
C GLU A 215 -41.73 14.34 -27.62
N ALA A 216 -41.39 15.54 -27.14
CA ALA A 216 -40.43 15.70 -26.06
C ALA A 216 -41.00 15.23 -24.71
N ALA A 217 -42.26 15.53 -24.43
CA ALA A 217 -42.94 15.11 -23.21
C ALA A 217 -43.09 13.57 -23.12
N GLU A 218 -43.40 12.91 -24.24
CA GLU A 218 -43.44 11.45 -24.32
C GLU A 218 -42.07 10.85 -23.98
N ARG A 219 -41.01 11.31 -24.66
CA ARG A 219 -39.65 10.80 -24.44
C ARG A 219 -39.19 10.98 -22.99
N LEU A 220 -39.43 12.15 -22.40
CA LEU A 220 -39.12 12.42 -21.00
C LEU A 220 -39.85 11.44 -20.07
N THR A 221 -41.16 11.24 -20.29
CA THR A 221 -41.98 10.37 -19.45
C THR A 221 -41.53 8.91 -19.55
N VAL A 222 -41.22 8.43 -20.76
CA VAL A 222 -40.69 7.07 -20.99
C VAL A 222 -39.37 6.87 -20.26
N GLU A 223 -38.43 7.81 -20.38
CA GLU A 223 -37.13 7.70 -19.71
C GLU A 223 -37.24 7.81 -18.19
N MET A 224 -38.11 8.67 -17.66
CA MET A 224 -38.38 8.73 -16.22
C MET A 224 -39.01 7.44 -15.70
N ALA A 225 -39.97 6.87 -16.43
CA ALA A 225 -40.59 5.60 -16.08
C ALA A 225 -39.57 4.45 -16.14
N ARG A 226 -38.70 4.44 -17.16
CA ARG A 226 -37.61 3.47 -17.30
C ARG A 226 -36.64 3.55 -16.14
N ARG A 227 -36.24 4.75 -15.71
CA ARG A 227 -35.36 4.95 -14.54
C ARG A 227 -36.05 4.58 -13.22
N ALA A 228 -37.34 4.90 -13.08
CA ALA A 228 -38.12 4.53 -11.89
C ALA A 228 -38.29 3.00 -11.75
N ASN A 229 -38.53 2.30 -12.87
CA ASN A 229 -38.72 0.85 -12.88
C ASN A 229 -37.40 0.04 -13.01
N GLY A 230 -36.35 0.65 -13.55
CA GLY A 230 -35.07 0.02 -13.88
C GLY A 230 -33.89 0.37 -12.97
N GLY A 231 -34.10 1.20 -11.94
CA GLY A 231 -33.14 1.44 -10.88
C GLY A 231 -32.33 2.73 -11.00
N GLY A 232 -31.91 3.23 -9.83
CA GLY A 232 -30.73 4.06 -9.67
C GLY A 232 -29.49 3.31 -10.16
N GLY A 233 -29.30 3.33 -11.48
CA GLY A 233 -28.28 2.60 -12.21
C GLY A 233 -26.89 3.12 -11.94
N ASP A 234 -26.28 2.58 -10.89
CA ASP A 234 -24.82 2.40 -10.77
C ASP A 234 -24.45 1.16 -9.93
N GLN A 235 -25.42 0.47 -9.31
CA GLN A 235 -25.14 -0.66 -8.39
C GLN A 235 -25.31 -2.07 -8.99
N SER A 236 -25.89 -2.23 -10.19
CA SER A 236 -26.11 -3.58 -10.76
C SER A 236 -24.94 -4.17 -11.54
N ALA A 237 -23.84 -3.43 -11.77
CA ALA A 237 -22.68 -3.96 -12.48
C ALA A 237 -21.61 -4.60 -11.56
N SER A 238 -21.68 -4.43 -10.24
CA SER A 238 -20.55 -4.79 -9.35
C SER A 238 -20.77 -5.98 -8.43
N ALA A 239 -21.98 -6.56 -8.36
CA ALA A 239 -22.26 -7.69 -7.47
C ALA A 239 -22.34 -9.06 -8.18
N GLY A 240 -22.46 -9.08 -9.51
CA GLY A 240 -22.67 -10.31 -10.30
C GLY A 240 -21.40 -10.97 -10.85
N ASP A 241 -20.31 -10.22 -11.01
CA ASP A 241 -19.11 -10.63 -11.78
C ASP A 241 -17.90 -11.04 -10.93
N LEU A 242 -18.11 -11.44 -9.68
CA LEU A 242 -17.03 -12.04 -8.89
C LEU A 242 -16.90 -13.53 -9.26
N PRO A 243 -15.75 -13.97 -9.81
CA PRO A 243 -15.51 -15.39 -10.05
C PRO A 243 -15.53 -16.13 -8.72
N LYS A 244 -16.49 -17.05 -8.57
CA LYS A 244 -16.57 -17.97 -7.43
C LYS A 244 -15.31 -18.84 -7.42
N ILE A 245 -14.45 -18.63 -6.43
CA ILE A 245 -13.31 -19.50 -6.14
C ILE A 245 -13.82 -20.81 -5.52
N ASP A 246 -14.28 -21.74 -6.35
CA ASP A 246 -14.58 -23.10 -5.92
C ASP A 246 -13.28 -23.84 -5.54
N GLY A 247 -12.89 -23.75 -4.27
CA GLY A 247 -11.80 -24.53 -3.69
C GLY A 247 -12.21 -26.00 -3.54
N LYS A 248 -12.00 -26.82 -4.57
CA LYS A 248 -12.01 -28.28 -4.41
C LYS A 248 -10.73 -28.75 -3.71
N PRO A 249 -10.79 -29.43 -2.56
CA PRO A 249 -9.62 -30.07 -1.98
C PRO A 249 -9.20 -31.26 -2.86
N THR A 250 -7.97 -31.22 -3.35
CA THR A 250 -7.34 -32.34 -4.06
C THR A 250 -7.21 -33.53 -3.12
N GLN A 251 -8.01 -34.56 -3.36
CA GLN A 251 -7.90 -35.86 -2.69
C GLN A 251 -6.62 -36.56 -3.17
N LYS A 252 -5.70 -36.87 -2.25
CA LYS A 252 -4.48 -37.64 -2.53
C LYS A 252 -4.81 -39.08 -2.96
N PRO A 253 -4.09 -39.67 -3.93
CA PRO A 253 -4.13 -41.11 -4.14
C PRO A 253 -3.23 -41.85 -3.13
N ASN A 254 -3.65 -43.08 -2.82
CA ASN A 254 -3.02 -44.04 -1.90
C ASN A 254 -1.54 -44.31 -2.17
#